data_AF-A0A0P0M6Q9-F1
#
_entry.id   AF-A0A0P0M6Q9-F1
#
_cell.length_a   1.000
_cell.length_b   1.000
_cell.length_c   1.000
_cell.angle_alpha   90.00
_cell.angle_beta   90.00
_cell.angle_gamma   90.00
#
_symmetry.space_group_name_H-M   'P 1'
#
loop_
_entity.id
_entity.type
_entity.pdbx_description
1 polymer ?
#
loop_
_entity_poly.entity_id
_entity_poly.type
_entity_poly.pdbx_seq_one_letter_code
_entity_poly.pdbx_strand_id
1 'polypeptide(L)'
;MSTSPKAKSSSGAVRIKGSGQSTGPKSALGKARSSQNAVSHGLTSNRVMPDEVRMVEDFTQELTQYYKPESPLEVLQIQRIAFCRAKLAKLIDMEVAGRELARKQIDLQPELVMQRLTQFPEKLRSLALSSIKGESVLFKLGLDEAKLHAIAQEIKDFAGSLDDGSDLSSNFPRLCAYLSGIQPVPDQIDDMDPDQALMIFAQRIRNLSINQESVAHAKTSKGSSETKVDEVMGQVNRSIQIEKMATRKTLRPKMPGVAGYHQAVEPDLQEIIKLASVLSGVPKVVQSFQEMKCWMLRAADLQAEETDRMMKYQTMLERRLSSAIGELLELRKYQIN
;
A
#
# COMPACT_ATOMS: atom_id res chain seq x y z
N MET A 1 -4.59 -23.92 -63.40
CA MET A 1 -4.68 -22.89 -62.33
C MET A 1 -6.07 -23.00 -61.72
N SER A 2 -6.19 -23.61 -60.55
CA SER A 2 -7.48 -23.96 -59.93
C SER A 2 -7.45 -23.64 -58.43
N THR A 3 -8.28 -22.67 -58.05
CA THR A 3 -9.14 -22.61 -56.86
C THR A 3 -8.72 -23.33 -55.56
N SER A 4 -8.56 -22.56 -54.48
CA SER A 4 -8.68 -23.05 -53.08
C SER A 4 -10.05 -23.67 -52.80
N PRO A 5 -10.15 -24.55 -51.77
CA PRO A 5 -10.88 -24.13 -50.57
C PRO A 5 -10.32 -24.65 -49.22
N LYS A 6 -10.71 -23.93 -48.16
CA LYS A 6 -10.45 -24.15 -46.73
C LYS A 6 -11.03 -25.49 -46.21
N ALA A 7 -10.26 -26.21 -45.39
CA ALA A 7 -10.77 -27.28 -44.53
C ALA A 7 -11.03 -26.75 -43.11
N LYS A 8 -12.27 -26.91 -42.64
CA LYS A 8 -12.71 -26.75 -41.24
C LYS A 8 -12.42 -28.07 -40.50
N SER A 9 -11.74 -28.02 -39.34
CA SER A 9 -11.64 -29.17 -38.42
C SER A 9 -12.71 -29.06 -37.34
N SER A 10 -13.64 -30.00 -37.38
CA SER A 10 -14.73 -30.22 -36.42
C SER A 10 -14.33 -31.13 -35.26
N SER A 11 -15.12 -31.01 -34.18
CA SER A 11 -15.31 -31.96 -33.06
C SER A 11 -14.21 -31.96 -32.00
N GLY A 12 -14.47 -31.65 -30.72
CA GLY A 12 -15.68 -31.95 -29.96
C GLY A 12 -15.43 -33.23 -29.15
N ALA A 13 -14.77 -33.09 -27.99
CA ALA A 13 -14.67 -34.15 -27.01
C ALA A 13 -15.19 -33.62 -25.66
N VAL A 14 -16.49 -33.80 -25.45
CA VAL A 14 -17.16 -33.70 -24.17
C VAL A 14 -16.60 -34.81 -23.27
N ARG A 15 -15.98 -34.44 -22.14
CA ARG A 15 -15.49 -35.41 -21.15
C ARG A 15 -16.52 -35.59 -20.05
N ILE A 16 -17.18 -36.75 -20.05
CA ILE A 16 -18.13 -37.20 -19.02
C ILE A 16 -17.37 -37.61 -17.75
N LYS A 17 -17.92 -37.22 -16.59
CA LYS A 17 -17.43 -37.51 -15.24
C LYS A 17 -17.51 -39.01 -14.91
N GLY A 18 -16.44 -39.55 -14.31
CA GLY A 18 -16.41 -40.84 -13.63
C GLY A 18 -15.46 -40.80 -12.42
N SER A 19 -16.02 -41.04 -11.24
CA SER A 19 -15.44 -41.51 -9.97
C SER A 19 -13.91 -41.37 -9.70
N GLY A 20 -13.59 -40.57 -8.68
CA GLY A 20 -12.64 -40.95 -7.62
C GLY A 20 -11.17 -41.19 -7.96
N GLN A 21 -10.57 -40.48 -8.91
CA GLN A 21 -9.13 -40.62 -9.20
C GLN A 21 -8.30 -39.50 -8.58
N SER A 22 -7.43 -39.88 -7.64
CA SER A 22 -6.31 -39.09 -7.14
C SER A 22 -5.59 -38.39 -8.31
N THR A 23 -5.49 -37.06 -8.24
CA THR A 23 -4.88 -36.19 -9.24
C THR A 23 -3.35 -36.19 -9.22
N GLY A 24 -2.73 -37.20 -8.60
CA GLY A 24 -1.28 -37.35 -8.55
C GLY A 24 -0.66 -37.69 -9.93
N PRO A 25 0.60 -37.29 -10.16
CA PRO A 25 1.29 -37.57 -11.42
C PRO A 25 1.44 -39.08 -11.66
N LYS A 26 0.95 -39.55 -12.82
CA LYS A 26 0.92 -40.98 -13.20
C LYS A 26 2.21 -41.47 -13.85
N SER A 27 3.06 -40.58 -14.36
CA SER A 27 4.32 -40.95 -15.02
C SER A 27 5.46 -41.13 -14.01
N ALA A 28 6.39 -42.05 -14.30
CA ALA A 28 7.59 -42.28 -13.48
C ALA A 28 8.42 -40.99 -13.33
N LEU A 29 8.54 -40.20 -14.40
CA LEU A 29 9.18 -38.88 -14.39
C LEU A 29 8.43 -37.88 -13.51
N GLY A 30 7.09 -37.86 -13.55
CA GLY A 30 6.28 -36.97 -12.71
C GLY A 30 6.35 -37.33 -11.23
N LYS A 31 6.43 -38.63 -10.91
CA LYS A 31 6.67 -39.11 -9.54
C LYS A 31 8.07 -38.76 -9.05
N ALA A 32 9.10 -38.92 -9.88
CA ALA A 32 10.48 -38.56 -9.54
C ALA A 32 10.67 -37.04 -9.34
N ARG A 33 10.01 -36.22 -10.16
CA ARG A 33 10.02 -34.76 -10.00
C ARG A 33 9.27 -34.32 -8.74
N SER A 34 8.14 -34.98 -8.44
CA SER A 34 7.40 -34.77 -7.19
C SER A 34 8.16 -35.25 -5.95
N SER A 35 8.99 -36.29 -6.05
CA SER A 35 9.81 -36.78 -4.93
C SER A 35 11.05 -35.90 -4.70
N GLN A 36 11.63 -35.32 -5.75
CA GLN A 36 12.72 -34.35 -5.60
C GLN A 36 12.28 -33.10 -4.83
N ASN A 37 11.04 -32.62 -5.03
CA ASN A 37 10.47 -31.51 -4.26
C ASN A 37 10.32 -31.79 -2.75
N ALA A 38 10.32 -33.07 -2.33
CA ALA A 38 10.31 -33.45 -0.91
C ALA A 38 11.74 -33.57 -0.32
N VAL A 39 12.76 -33.67 -1.17
CA VAL A 39 14.16 -33.89 -0.77
C VAL A 39 14.95 -32.58 -0.76
N SER A 40 14.53 -31.58 -1.54
CA SER A 40 15.33 -30.38 -1.82
C SER A 40 14.97 -29.14 -0.98
N HIS A 41 14.75 -29.30 0.33
CA HIS A 41 14.49 -28.23 1.32
C HIS A 41 13.01 -27.82 1.50
N GLY A 42 12.49 -28.03 2.71
CA GLY A 42 11.18 -27.55 3.15
C GLY A 42 10.54 -28.39 4.25
N LEU A 43 9.30 -28.05 4.61
CA LEU A 43 8.45 -28.77 5.58
C LEU A 43 8.27 -30.27 5.26
N THR A 44 8.46 -30.67 4.00
CA THR A 44 8.32 -32.05 3.50
C THR A 44 9.57 -32.92 3.66
N SER A 45 10.68 -32.34 4.12
CA SER A 45 11.92 -33.08 4.31
C SER A 45 11.73 -34.21 5.33
N ASN A 46 12.14 -35.42 4.96
CA ASN A 46 12.29 -36.55 5.89
C ASN A 46 13.55 -36.44 6.75
N ARG A 47 14.34 -35.37 6.61
CA ARG A 47 15.51 -35.08 7.45
C ARG A 47 15.16 -34.00 8.46
N VAL A 48 15.73 -34.15 9.65
CA VAL A 48 15.77 -33.11 10.68
C VAL A 48 16.61 -31.96 10.13
N MET A 49 16.03 -30.77 10.09
CA MET A 49 16.76 -29.56 9.69
C MET A 49 17.57 -29.02 10.88
N PRO A 50 18.67 -28.25 10.66
CA PRO A 50 19.51 -27.76 11.74
C PRO A 50 18.77 -26.98 12.83
N ASP A 51 17.74 -26.24 12.44
CA ASP A 51 16.86 -25.46 13.32
C ASP A 51 15.82 -26.33 14.07
N GLU A 52 15.62 -27.58 13.66
CA GLU A 52 14.71 -28.55 14.28
C GLU A 52 15.42 -29.50 15.26
N VAL A 53 16.75 -29.64 15.16
CA VAL A 53 17.54 -30.64 15.92
C VAL A 53 17.26 -30.56 17.41
N ARG A 54 17.41 -29.37 17.99
CA ARG A 54 17.21 -29.15 19.42
C ARG A 54 15.79 -29.51 19.88
N MET A 55 14.79 -29.11 19.09
CA MET A 55 13.39 -29.39 19.42
C MET A 55 13.06 -30.89 19.35
N VAL A 56 13.63 -31.60 18.37
CA VAL A 56 13.51 -33.06 18.27
C VAL A 56 14.21 -33.75 19.45
N GLU A 57 15.40 -33.30 19.83
CA GLU A 57 16.16 -33.82 20.97
C GLU A 57 15.38 -33.63 22.28
N ASP A 58 14.87 -32.42 22.53
CA ASP A 58 14.10 -32.09 23.73
C ASP A 58 12.84 -32.98 23.83
N PHE A 59 12.05 -33.11 22.76
CA PHE A 59 10.87 -33.98 22.76
C PHE A 59 11.23 -35.47 22.87
N THR A 60 12.33 -35.90 22.27
CA THR A 60 12.78 -37.29 22.40
C THR A 60 13.16 -37.59 23.85
N GLN A 61 13.84 -36.66 24.51
CA GLN A 61 14.26 -36.80 25.90
C GLN A 61 13.05 -36.81 26.85
N GLU A 62 12.10 -35.89 26.67
CA GLU A 62 10.84 -35.83 27.42
C GLU A 62 10.06 -37.16 27.32
N LEU A 63 9.87 -37.65 26.09
CA LEU A 63 9.13 -38.89 25.84
C LEU A 63 9.87 -40.12 26.35
N THR A 64 11.20 -40.16 26.21
CA THR A 64 12.02 -41.27 26.73
C THR A 64 11.97 -41.31 28.25
N GLN A 65 12.00 -40.16 28.92
CA GLN A 65 11.90 -40.07 30.39
C GLN A 65 10.54 -40.52 30.91
N TYR A 66 9.45 -40.17 30.20
CA TYR A 66 8.10 -40.55 30.57
C TYR A 66 7.81 -42.03 30.29
N TYR A 67 8.05 -42.49 29.07
CA TYR A 67 7.68 -43.84 28.64
C TYR A 67 8.70 -44.91 29.06
N LYS A 68 9.97 -44.54 29.30
CA LYS A 68 11.06 -45.48 29.65
C LYS A 68 11.12 -46.68 28.70
N PRO A 69 11.56 -46.48 27.44
CA PRO A 69 11.54 -47.53 26.43
C PRO A 69 12.44 -48.71 26.82
N GLU A 70 11.92 -49.93 26.68
CA GLU A 70 12.65 -51.17 26.99
C GLU A 70 13.04 -51.96 25.74
N SER A 71 12.46 -51.60 24.59
CA SER A 71 12.74 -52.21 23.29
C SER A 71 13.26 -51.18 22.28
N PRO A 72 14.21 -51.56 21.40
CA PRO A 72 14.65 -50.70 20.29
C PRO A 72 13.51 -50.20 19.40
N LEU A 73 12.42 -50.97 19.27
CA LEU A 73 11.24 -50.56 18.50
C LEU A 73 10.50 -49.39 19.16
N GLU A 74 10.43 -49.36 20.49
CA GLU A 74 9.83 -48.26 21.24
C GLU A 74 10.66 -46.99 21.13
N VAL A 75 11.99 -47.12 21.22
CA VAL A 75 12.92 -46.01 21.02
C VAL A 75 12.72 -45.38 19.64
N LEU A 76 12.66 -46.21 18.59
CA LEU A 76 12.41 -45.75 17.22
C LEU A 76 11.08 -45.02 17.11
N GLN A 77 10.05 -45.52 17.81
CA GLN A 77 8.73 -44.93 17.76
C GLN A 77 8.63 -43.60 18.51
N ILE A 78 9.27 -43.50 19.67
CA ILE A 78 9.42 -42.26 20.41
C ILE A 78 10.13 -41.20 19.55
N GLN A 79 11.21 -41.58 18.84
CA GLN A 79 11.91 -40.66 17.92
C GLN A 79 11.01 -40.19 16.78
N ARG A 80 10.18 -41.08 16.20
CA ARG A 80 9.21 -40.70 15.15
C ARG A 80 8.13 -39.74 15.67
N ILE A 81 7.64 -39.96 16.88
CA ILE A 81 6.68 -39.07 17.56
C ILE A 81 7.32 -37.70 17.79
N ALA A 82 8.52 -37.65 18.36
CA ALA A 82 9.27 -36.42 18.61
C ALA A 82 9.51 -35.64 17.31
N PHE A 83 9.91 -36.33 16.23
CA PHE A 83 10.10 -35.74 14.92
C PHE A 83 8.81 -35.11 14.36
N CYS A 84 7.70 -35.85 14.38
CA CYS A 84 6.42 -35.34 13.88
C CYS A 84 5.93 -34.14 14.71
N ARG A 85 6.12 -34.18 16.03
CA ARG A 85 5.77 -33.08 16.94
C ARG A 85 6.61 -31.83 16.67
N ALA A 86 7.92 -31.95 16.48
CA ALA A 86 8.79 -30.83 16.13
C ALA A 86 8.41 -30.19 14.79
N LYS A 87 8.10 -31.03 13.77
CA LYS A 87 7.61 -30.54 12.47
C LYS A 87 6.29 -29.77 12.58
N LEU A 88 5.35 -30.26 13.40
CA LEU A 88 4.07 -29.57 13.63
C LEU A 88 4.26 -28.23 14.36
N ALA A 89 5.10 -28.19 15.40
CA ALA A 89 5.41 -26.96 16.12
C ALA A 89 6.03 -25.92 15.17
N LYS A 90 7.01 -26.32 14.35
CA LYS A 90 7.62 -25.44 13.35
C LYS A 90 6.63 -24.95 12.29
N LEU A 91 5.66 -25.78 11.89
CA LEU A 91 4.62 -25.37 10.94
C LEU A 91 3.79 -24.21 11.52
N ILE A 92 3.44 -24.29 12.79
CA ILE A 92 2.73 -23.22 13.51
C ILE A 92 3.61 -21.97 13.61
N ASP A 93 4.89 -22.11 13.94
CA ASP A 93 5.82 -20.96 14.02
C ASP A 93 5.98 -20.26 12.68
N MET A 94 6.08 -21.02 11.59
CA MET A 94 6.12 -20.47 10.23
C MET A 94 4.82 -19.74 9.86
N GLU A 95 3.68 -20.24 10.32
CA GLU A 95 2.38 -19.62 10.12
C GLU A 95 2.32 -18.25 10.83
N VAL A 96 2.75 -18.21 12.10
CA VAL A 96 2.81 -16.97 12.88
C VAL A 96 3.78 -15.97 12.24
N ALA A 97 4.99 -16.41 11.89
CA ALA A 97 5.98 -15.56 11.25
C ALA A 97 5.49 -15.02 9.88
N GLY A 98 4.83 -15.84 9.08
CA GLY A 98 4.23 -15.43 7.81
C GLY A 98 3.18 -14.34 7.98
N ARG A 99 2.28 -14.48 8.97
CA ARG A 99 1.30 -13.44 9.32
C ARG A 99 1.96 -12.15 9.77
N GLU A 100 2.99 -12.22 10.61
CA GLU A 100 3.72 -11.03 11.07
C GLU A 100 4.40 -10.29 9.91
N LEU A 101 5.00 -11.02 8.98
CA LEU A 101 5.58 -10.44 7.76
C LEU A 101 4.51 -9.73 6.92
N ALA A 102 3.36 -10.38 6.70
CA ALA A 102 2.24 -9.78 5.98
C ALA A 102 1.73 -8.50 6.65
N ARG A 103 1.63 -8.48 7.99
CA ARG A 103 1.26 -7.28 8.76
C ARG A 103 2.30 -6.16 8.62
N LYS A 104 3.58 -6.47 8.77
CA LYS A 104 4.67 -5.49 8.58
C LYS A 104 4.67 -4.91 7.17
N GLN A 105 4.37 -5.71 6.15
CA GLN A 105 4.29 -5.23 4.78
C GLN A 105 3.17 -4.18 4.61
N ILE A 106 2.02 -4.38 5.24
CA ILE A 106 0.91 -3.39 5.24
C ILE A 106 1.34 -2.09 5.92
N ASP A 107 2.10 -2.16 7.02
CA ASP A 107 2.62 -0.98 7.71
C ASP A 107 3.65 -0.21 6.88
N LEU A 108 4.53 -0.93 6.18
CA LEU A 108 5.59 -0.33 5.34
C LEU A 108 5.05 0.24 4.03
N GLN A 109 3.88 -0.21 3.55
CA GLN A 109 3.33 0.15 2.25
C GLN A 109 1.92 0.73 2.36
N PRO A 110 1.76 1.96 2.89
CA PRO A 110 0.46 2.64 2.96
C PRO A 110 -0.16 2.86 1.57
N GLU A 111 0.64 2.86 0.50
CA GLU A 111 0.14 2.97 -0.88
C GLU A 111 -0.83 1.84 -1.23
N LEU A 112 -0.57 0.61 -0.77
CA LEU A 112 -1.42 -0.54 -1.09
C LEU A 112 -2.80 -0.40 -0.46
N VAL A 113 -2.85 0.11 0.76
CA VAL A 113 -4.12 0.38 1.46
C VAL A 113 -4.88 1.49 0.72
N MET A 114 -4.19 2.56 0.32
CA MET A 114 -4.79 3.69 -0.39
C MET A 114 -5.32 3.32 -1.79
N GLN A 115 -4.66 2.39 -2.48
CA GLN A 115 -5.11 1.88 -3.79
C GLN A 115 -6.47 1.19 -3.72
N ARG A 116 -6.79 0.52 -2.59
CA ARG A 116 -8.07 -0.16 -2.40
C ARG A 116 -9.24 0.78 -2.16
N LEU A 117 -8.97 2.05 -1.82
CA LEU A 117 -10.00 3.06 -1.60
C LEU A 117 -10.49 3.67 -2.93
N THR A 118 -11.11 2.88 -3.79
CA THR A 118 -11.55 3.33 -5.14
C THR A 118 -12.69 4.34 -5.12
N GLN A 119 -13.38 4.51 -3.99
CA GLN A 119 -14.48 5.46 -3.82
C GLN A 119 -14.02 6.93 -3.80
N PHE A 120 -12.73 7.19 -3.61
CA PHE A 120 -12.20 8.56 -3.54
C PHE A 120 -11.42 8.95 -4.80
N PRO A 121 -11.53 10.21 -5.25
CA PRO A 121 -10.73 10.74 -6.34
C PRO A 121 -9.22 10.58 -6.09
N GLU A 122 -8.45 10.33 -7.13
CA GLU A 122 -7.00 10.11 -7.04
C GLU A 122 -6.26 11.29 -6.39
N LYS A 123 -6.62 12.53 -6.76
CA LYS A 123 -6.06 13.75 -6.17
C LYS A 123 -6.27 13.82 -4.66
N LEU A 124 -7.41 13.36 -4.17
CA LEU A 124 -7.73 13.38 -2.75
C LEU A 124 -6.97 12.27 -2.00
N ARG A 125 -6.83 11.09 -2.63
CA ARG A 125 -6.02 9.99 -2.11
C ARG A 125 -4.54 10.33 -2.00
N SER A 126 -3.97 11.04 -2.97
CA SER A 126 -2.57 11.46 -2.94
C SER A 126 -2.30 12.48 -1.83
N LEU A 127 -3.21 13.43 -1.63
CA LEU A 127 -3.18 14.39 -0.52
C LEU A 127 -3.29 13.72 0.85
N ALA A 128 -4.21 12.75 0.99
CA ALA A 128 -4.34 11.99 2.23
C ALA A 128 -3.08 11.16 2.50
N LEU A 129 -2.47 10.57 1.47
CA LEU A 129 -1.24 9.81 1.59
C LEU A 129 -0.04 10.70 1.98
N SER A 130 0.08 11.91 1.43
CA SER A 130 1.12 12.84 1.84
C SER A 130 0.93 13.31 3.29
N SER A 131 -0.33 13.52 3.71
CA SER A 131 -0.67 13.81 5.11
C SER A 131 -0.25 12.67 6.06
N ILE A 132 -0.53 11.41 5.70
CA ILE A 132 -0.12 10.22 6.48
C ILE A 132 1.40 10.09 6.59
N LYS A 133 2.15 10.48 5.54
CA LYS A 133 3.62 10.49 5.55
C LYS A 133 4.26 11.65 6.32
N GLY A 134 3.45 12.60 6.80
CA GLY A 134 3.94 13.83 7.43
C GLY A 134 4.40 14.91 6.45
N GLU A 135 4.19 14.71 5.14
CA GLU A 135 4.48 15.69 4.08
C GLU A 135 3.22 16.52 3.74
N SER A 136 2.65 17.18 4.76
CA SER A 136 1.46 18.00 4.57
C SER A 136 1.72 19.16 3.60
N VAL A 137 0.86 19.30 2.60
CA VAL A 137 0.92 20.41 1.62
C VAL A 137 0.80 21.76 2.30
N LEU A 138 0.04 21.81 3.40
CA LEU A 138 -0.11 22.98 4.25
C LEU A 138 1.21 23.45 4.85
N PHE A 139 2.10 22.53 5.24
CA PHE A 139 3.43 22.88 5.75
C PHE A 139 4.30 23.56 4.67
N LYS A 140 4.24 23.08 3.42
CA LYS A 140 4.93 23.71 2.29
C LYS A 140 4.41 25.13 1.96
N LEU A 141 3.19 25.43 2.39
CA LEU A 141 2.58 26.75 2.25
C LEU A 141 2.75 27.61 3.51
N GLY A 142 3.15 27.06 4.66
CA GLY A 142 3.17 27.79 5.93
C GLY A 142 1.77 28.03 6.52
N LEU A 143 0.81 27.17 6.17
CA LEU A 143 -0.58 27.26 6.61
C LEU A 143 -0.94 26.19 7.62
N ASP A 144 -1.92 26.52 8.45
CA ASP A 144 -2.66 25.58 9.28
C ASP A 144 -4.05 25.35 8.69
N GLU A 145 -4.65 24.19 8.97
CA GLU A 145 -5.99 23.85 8.48
C GLU A 145 -7.04 24.87 8.95
N ALA A 146 -6.96 25.30 10.21
CA ALA A 146 -7.86 26.31 10.78
C ALA A 146 -7.71 27.67 10.08
N LYS A 147 -6.48 28.09 9.77
CA LYS A 147 -6.20 29.35 9.06
C LYS A 147 -6.75 29.30 7.64
N LEU A 148 -6.53 28.20 6.92
CA LEU A 148 -7.06 28.02 5.57
C LEU A 148 -8.58 28.02 5.56
N HIS A 149 -9.23 27.36 6.52
CA HIS A 149 -10.69 27.37 6.62
C HIS A 149 -11.24 28.78 6.90
N ALA A 150 -10.60 29.52 7.82
CA ALA A 150 -10.99 30.88 8.15
C ALA A 150 -10.84 31.85 6.97
N ILE A 151 -9.79 31.70 6.15
CA ILE A 151 -9.58 32.47 4.92
C ILE A 151 -10.62 32.07 3.86
N ALA A 152 -10.84 30.78 3.65
CA ALA A 152 -11.80 30.31 2.65
C ALA A 152 -13.24 30.72 2.99
N GLN A 153 -13.58 30.81 4.28
CA GLN A 153 -14.87 31.31 4.73
C GLN A 153 -15.00 32.82 4.51
N GLU A 154 -13.96 33.60 4.82
CA GLU A 154 -13.91 35.05 4.56
C GLU A 154 -14.14 35.37 3.06
N ILE A 155 -13.54 34.58 2.17
CA ILE A 155 -13.74 34.74 0.72
C ILE A 155 -15.16 34.34 0.29
N LYS A 156 -15.73 33.26 0.85
CA LYS A 156 -17.08 32.80 0.49
C LYS A 156 -18.19 33.72 0.98
N ASP A 157 -17.99 34.36 2.12
CA ASP A 157 -18.98 35.25 2.74
C ASP A 157 -19.01 36.63 2.04
N PHE A 158 -18.02 36.92 1.19
CA PHE A 158 -17.96 38.16 0.41
C PHE A 158 -18.92 38.12 -0.79
N ALA A 159 -19.86 39.05 -0.83
CA ALA A 159 -20.85 39.21 -1.91
C ALA A 159 -20.68 40.53 -2.70
N GLY A 160 -19.57 41.24 -2.52
CA GLY A 160 -19.30 42.54 -3.13
C GLY A 160 -18.50 42.48 -4.44
N SER A 161 -18.22 43.65 -5.02
CA SER A 161 -17.23 43.83 -6.11
C SER A 161 -15.99 44.49 -5.55
N LEU A 162 -14.82 44.13 -6.09
CA LEU A 162 -13.54 44.77 -5.79
C LEU A 162 -13.17 45.71 -6.93
N ASP A 163 -12.91 46.98 -6.60
CA ASP A 163 -12.61 47.99 -7.59
C ASP A 163 -11.08 48.22 -7.67
N ASP A 164 -10.38 48.19 -6.52
CA ASP A 164 -8.92 48.36 -6.44
C ASP A 164 -8.24 47.50 -5.35
N GLY A 165 -6.89 47.45 -5.37
CA GLY A 165 -6.08 46.67 -4.43
C GLY A 165 -6.19 47.09 -2.96
N SER A 166 -6.63 48.32 -2.68
CA SER A 166 -6.99 48.76 -1.32
C SER A 166 -8.18 47.98 -0.76
N ASP A 167 -9.09 47.55 -1.63
CA ASP A 167 -10.31 46.84 -1.24
C ASP A 167 -9.99 45.42 -0.78
N LEU A 168 -8.87 44.83 -1.23
CA LEU A 168 -8.39 43.54 -0.72
C LEU A 168 -8.09 43.62 0.78
N SER A 169 -7.42 44.70 1.21
CA SER A 169 -7.04 44.88 2.62
C SER A 169 -8.25 45.16 3.51
N SER A 170 -9.26 45.85 2.99
CA SER A 170 -10.50 46.15 3.71
C SER A 170 -11.45 44.95 3.80
N ASN A 171 -11.56 44.16 2.73
CA ASN A 171 -12.54 43.08 2.63
C ASN A 171 -11.98 41.70 3.04
N PHE A 172 -10.67 41.48 2.94
CA PHE A 172 -10.02 40.21 3.32
C PHE A 172 -8.86 40.40 4.31
N PRO A 173 -9.14 40.91 5.53
CA PRO A 173 -8.09 41.16 6.52
C PRO A 173 -7.34 39.89 6.94
N ARG A 174 -7.98 38.71 7.01
CA ARG A 174 -7.30 37.47 7.41
C ARG A 174 -6.39 36.95 6.31
N LEU A 175 -6.85 37.02 5.06
CA LEU A 175 -6.02 36.70 3.89
C LEU A 175 -4.80 37.62 3.82
N CYS A 176 -5.00 38.94 3.92
CA CYS A 176 -3.91 39.91 3.82
C CYS A 176 -2.90 39.78 4.97
N ALA A 177 -3.36 39.53 6.20
CA ALA A 177 -2.49 39.28 7.35
C ALA A 177 -1.66 37.99 7.18
N TYR A 178 -2.20 36.97 6.53
CA TYR A 178 -1.45 35.77 6.18
C TYR A 178 -0.43 36.07 5.07
N LEU A 179 -0.85 36.74 3.99
CA LEU A 179 0.01 37.05 2.84
C LEU A 179 1.20 37.94 3.20
N SER A 180 1.05 38.89 4.13
CA SER A 180 2.15 39.75 4.60
C SER A 180 3.17 39.01 5.46
N GLY A 181 2.78 37.89 6.08
CA GLY A 181 3.66 37.05 6.89
C GLY A 181 4.48 36.02 6.10
N ILE A 182 4.20 35.84 4.80
CA ILE A 182 4.90 34.85 3.97
C ILE A 182 6.06 35.53 3.26
N GLN A 183 7.25 34.96 3.42
CA GLN A 183 8.44 35.28 2.62
C GLN A 183 8.63 34.17 1.56
N PRO A 184 8.02 34.27 0.38
CA PRO A 184 8.18 33.28 -0.69
C PRO A 184 9.62 33.13 -1.21
N VAL A 185 10.45 34.19 -1.17
CA VAL A 185 11.83 34.21 -1.70
C VAL A 185 12.71 35.09 -0.80
N PRO A 186 13.98 34.74 -0.53
CA PRO A 186 14.87 35.54 0.32
C PRO A 186 15.21 36.95 -0.22
N ASP A 187 15.18 37.16 -1.54
CA ASP A 187 15.50 38.44 -2.22
C ASP A 187 14.23 39.23 -2.62
N GLN A 188 13.18 39.18 -1.81
CA GLN A 188 11.90 39.80 -2.12
C GLN A 188 11.90 41.33 -1.92
N ILE A 189 11.04 42.03 -2.67
CA ILE A 189 10.83 43.47 -2.47
C ILE A 189 10.12 43.72 -1.13
N ASP A 190 10.67 44.63 -0.31
CA ASP A 190 10.16 44.96 1.03
C ASP A 190 8.70 45.49 1.03
N ASP A 191 8.31 46.25 0.00
CA ASP A 191 6.96 46.80 -0.19
C ASP A 191 6.15 46.02 -1.26
N MET A 192 5.83 44.76 -0.97
CA MET A 192 4.96 43.95 -1.84
C MET A 192 3.47 44.28 -1.60
N ASP A 193 2.76 44.59 -2.69
CA ASP A 193 1.31 44.84 -2.67
C ASP A 193 0.54 43.54 -2.34
N PRO A 194 -0.51 43.57 -1.50
CA PRO A 194 -1.38 42.41 -1.24
C PRO A 194 -1.91 41.72 -2.51
N ASP A 195 -2.16 42.44 -3.61
CA ASP A 195 -2.56 41.80 -4.89
C ASP A 195 -1.43 40.93 -5.46
N GLN A 196 -0.21 41.44 -5.44
CA GLN A 196 0.97 40.72 -5.92
C GLN A 196 1.26 39.49 -5.04
N ALA A 197 1.08 39.62 -3.73
CA ALA A 197 1.17 38.52 -2.78
C ALA A 197 0.15 37.42 -3.07
N LEU A 198 -1.10 37.81 -3.36
CA LEU A 198 -2.19 36.90 -3.73
C LEU A 198 -1.89 36.17 -5.04
N MET A 199 -1.38 36.86 -6.06
CA MET A 199 -0.99 36.23 -7.32
C MET A 199 0.10 35.16 -7.12
N ILE A 200 1.13 35.46 -6.32
CA ILE A 200 2.19 34.50 -5.99
C ILE A 200 1.62 33.30 -5.24
N PHE A 201 0.76 33.55 -4.25
CA PHE A 201 0.15 32.49 -3.44
C PHE A 201 -0.75 31.58 -4.28
N ALA A 202 -1.61 32.14 -5.13
CA ALA A 202 -2.44 31.36 -6.05
C ALA A 202 -1.59 30.55 -7.04
N GLN A 203 -0.49 31.12 -7.55
CA GLN A 203 0.44 30.40 -8.42
C GLN A 203 1.12 29.23 -7.69
N ARG A 204 1.48 29.39 -6.41
CA ARG A 204 2.00 28.29 -5.58
C ARG A 204 0.97 27.17 -5.42
N ILE A 205 -0.31 27.50 -5.21
CA ILE A 205 -1.40 26.50 -5.13
C ILE A 205 -1.56 25.75 -6.45
N ARG A 206 -1.53 26.46 -7.60
CA ARG A 206 -1.60 25.84 -8.93
C ARG A 206 -0.43 24.88 -9.16
N ASN A 207 0.79 25.29 -8.82
CA ASN A 207 1.99 24.46 -8.96
C ASN A 207 1.88 23.18 -8.10
N LEU A 208 1.32 23.27 -6.89
CA LEU A 208 1.08 22.12 -6.03
C LEU A 208 0.05 21.15 -6.62
N SER A 209 -1.02 21.66 -7.24
CA SER A 209 -2.00 20.83 -7.93
C SER A 209 -1.39 20.06 -9.11
N ILE A 210 -0.55 20.72 -9.92
CA ILE A 210 0.04 20.10 -11.12
C ILE A 210 1.13 19.07 -10.75
N ASN A 211 1.95 19.35 -9.73
CA ASN A 211 2.97 18.41 -9.27
C ASN A 211 2.38 17.14 -8.65
N GLN A 212 1.10 17.14 -8.25
CA GLN A 212 0.42 15.95 -7.75
C GLN A 212 -0.13 15.07 -8.87
N GLU A 213 -0.49 15.64 -10.01
CA GLU A 213 -0.98 14.92 -11.19
C GLU A 213 0.14 14.15 -11.90
N SER A 214 1.37 14.67 -11.89
CA SER A 214 2.49 14.02 -12.57
C SER A 214 3.03 12.78 -11.83
N VAL A 215 2.98 12.76 -10.49
CA VAL A 215 3.35 11.58 -9.67
C VAL A 215 2.42 10.39 -9.92
N ALA A 216 1.16 10.63 -10.30
CA ALA A 216 0.20 9.58 -10.68
C ALA A 216 0.57 8.91 -12.02
N HIS A 217 0.98 9.69 -13.01
CA HIS A 217 1.37 9.19 -14.34
C HIS A 217 2.75 8.49 -14.38
N ALA A 218 3.66 8.87 -13.48
CA ALA A 218 4.98 8.25 -13.36
C ALA A 218 4.92 6.80 -12.85
N LYS A 219 3.86 6.40 -12.12
CA LYS A 219 3.70 5.03 -11.60
C LYS A 219 3.13 4.05 -12.61
N THR A 220 2.52 4.53 -13.70
CA THR A 220 1.82 3.70 -14.69
C THR A 220 2.55 3.60 -16.03
N SER A 221 3.48 4.50 -16.34
CA SER A 221 4.20 4.50 -17.63
C SER A 221 5.68 4.11 -17.47
N LYS A 222 6.09 3.04 -18.16
CA LYS A 222 7.47 2.92 -18.68
C LYS A 222 7.65 4.00 -19.76
N GLY A 223 7.70 5.27 -19.35
CA GLY A 223 7.88 6.43 -20.23
C GLY A 223 9.36 6.77 -20.43
N SER A 224 9.71 7.20 -21.64
CA SER A 224 11.07 7.58 -22.06
C SER A 224 11.68 8.68 -21.18
N SER A 225 13.02 8.74 -21.14
CA SER A 225 13.75 9.77 -20.37
C SER A 225 13.34 11.21 -20.71
N GLU A 226 12.75 11.44 -21.89
CA GLU A 226 12.32 12.75 -22.40
C GLU A 226 11.13 13.31 -21.61
N THR A 227 10.13 12.48 -21.25
CA THR A 227 8.95 12.97 -20.50
C THR A 227 9.30 13.45 -19.10
N LYS A 228 10.31 12.85 -18.47
CA LYS A 228 10.82 13.28 -17.16
C LYS A 228 11.59 14.61 -17.26
N VAL A 229 12.34 14.83 -18.33
CA VAL A 229 13.08 16.08 -18.55
C VAL A 229 12.11 17.22 -18.81
N ASP A 230 11.09 17.01 -19.64
CA ASP A 230 10.05 18.02 -19.91
C ASP A 230 9.28 18.40 -18.64
N GLU A 231 8.99 17.43 -17.76
CA GLU A 231 8.35 17.67 -16.48
C GLU A 231 9.22 18.51 -15.55
N VAL A 232 10.52 18.20 -15.45
CA VAL A 232 11.49 18.98 -14.66
C VAL A 232 11.63 20.39 -15.21
N MET A 233 11.72 20.56 -16.54
CA MET A 233 11.77 21.88 -17.17
C MET A 233 10.50 22.69 -16.90
N GLY A 234 9.33 22.05 -16.90
CA GLY A 234 8.06 22.67 -16.50
C GLY A 234 8.05 23.13 -15.04
N GLN A 235 8.61 22.34 -14.12
CA GLN A 235 8.76 22.73 -12.70
C GLN A 235 9.71 23.91 -12.51
N VAL A 236 10.85 23.89 -13.20
CA VAL A 236 11.85 24.98 -13.16
C VAL A 236 11.25 26.27 -13.71
N ASN A 237 10.58 26.24 -14.87
CA ASN A 237 9.96 27.42 -15.46
C ASN A 237 8.89 28.06 -14.55
N ARG A 238 8.10 27.24 -13.86
CA ARG A 238 7.09 27.73 -12.89
C ARG A 238 7.71 28.33 -11.63
N SER A 239 8.85 27.79 -11.19
CA SER A 239 9.59 28.34 -10.05
C SER A 239 10.24 29.68 -10.41
N ILE A 240 10.82 29.78 -11.61
CA ILE A 240 11.35 31.02 -12.18
C ILE A 240 10.25 32.08 -12.33
N GLN A 241 9.02 31.70 -12.68
CA GLN A 241 7.89 32.64 -12.72
C GLN A 241 7.56 33.22 -11.34
N ILE A 242 7.56 32.38 -10.29
CA ILE A 242 7.36 32.85 -8.91
C ILE A 242 8.49 33.80 -8.48
N GLU A 243 9.74 33.46 -8.76
CA GLU A 243 10.89 34.32 -8.46
C GLU A 243 10.82 35.68 -9.19
N LYS A 244 10.44 35.68 -10.47
CA LYS A 244 10.23 36.92 -11.24
C LYS A 244 9.14 37.79 -10.64
N MET A 245 8.04 37.17 -10.21
CA MET A 245 6.93 37.88 -9.56
C MET A 245 7.28 38.34 -8.15
N ALA A 246 8.19 37.68 -7.44
CA ALA A 246 8.63 38.08 -6.10
C ALA A 246 9.69 39.20 -6.12
N THR A 247 10.53 39.24 -7.15
CA THR A 247 11.68 40.17 -7.26
C THR A 247 11.36 41.48 -7.99
N ARG A 248 10.22 41.59 -8.69
CA ARG A 248 9.82 42.77 -9.46
C ARG A 248 8.35 43.09 -9.27
N LYS A 249 7.99 44.38 -9.13
CA LYS A 249 6.58 44.81 -9.09
C LYS A 249 5.86 44.35 -10.35
N THR A 250 4.90 43.46 -10.17
CA THR A 250 4.10 42.88 -11.25
C THR A 250 2.66 43.31 -11.05
N LEU A 251 2.13 44.08 -12.00
CA LEU A 251 0.74 44.56 -11.96
C LEU A 251 -0.16 43.62 -12.76
N ARG A 252 -1.33 43.32 -12.21
CA ARG A 252 -2.36 42.52 -12.88
C ARG A 252 -2.93 43.29 -14.08
N PRO A 253 -3.09 42.66 -15.26
CA PRO A 253 -3.76 43.30 -16.38
C PRO A 253 -5.24 43.52 -16.03
N LYS A 254 -5.66 44.78 -15.88
CA LYS A 254 -7.07 45.14 -15.65
C LYS A 254 -7.85 44.97 -16.95
N MET A 255 -8.94 44.20 -16.91
CA MET A 255 -9.88 44.15 -18.04
C MET A 255 -10.68 45.46 -18.10
N PRO A 256 -11.06 45.95 -19.30
CA PRO A 256 -11.86 47.17 -19.41
C PRO A 256 -13.27 46.95 -18.84
N GLY A 257 -13.66 47.77 -17.85
CA GLY A 257 -15.00 47.74 -17.22
C GLY A 257 -14.98 48.06 -15.72
N VAL A 258 -16.16 48.34 -15.15
CA VAL A 258 -16.33 48.74 -13.71
C VAL A 258 -15.92 47.61 -12.75
N ALA A 259 -16.05 46.34 -13.14
CA ALA A 259 -15.63 45.18 -12.36
C ALA A 259 -14.34 44.52 -12.89
N GLY A 260 -13.54 45.25 -13.66
CA GLY A 260 -12.36 44.72 -14.34
C GLY A 260 -11.28 44.19 -13.41
N TYR A 261 -11.18 44.75 -12.19
CA TYR A 261 -10.26 44.28 -11.16
C TYR A 261 -10.78 43.03 -10.45
N HIS A 262 -12.03 43.03 -9.98
CA HIS A 262 -12.68 41.86 -9.40
C HIS A 262 -12.59 40.61 -10.29
N GLN A 263 -12.94 40.74 -11.59
CA GLN A 263 -12.86 39.63 -12.54
C GLN A 263 -11.45 39.08 -12.71
N ALA A 264 -10.44 39.93 -12.55
CA ALA A 264 -9.06 39.52 -12.68
C ALA A 264 -8.57 38.79 -11.41
N VAL A 265 -9.04 39.19 -10.22
CA VAL A 265 -8.68 38.62 -8.89
C VAL A 265 -9.45 37.35 -8.56
N GLU A 266 -10.72 37.27 -8.95
CA GLU A 266 -11.62 36.14 -8.71
C GLU A 266 -10.99 34.75 -8.97
N PRO A 267 -10.29 34.48 -10.10
CA PRO A 267 -9.68 33.17 -10.32
C PRO A 267 -8.62 32.79 -9.27
N ASP A 268 -7.91 33.75 -8.68
CA ASP A 268 -6.92 33.48 -7.63
C ASP A 268 -7.60 33.14 -6.30
N LEU A 269 -8.66 33.88 -5.94
CA LEU A 269 -9.48 33.60 -4.77
C LEU A 269 -10.17 32.23 -4.86
N GLN A 270 -10.66 31.88 -6.06
CA GLN A 270 -11.27 30.57 -6.32
C GLN A 270 -10.27 29.42 -6.18
N GLU A 271 -8.98 29.60 -6.47
CA GLU A 271 -7.98 28.55 -6.21
C GLU A 271 -7.82 28.25 -4.72
N ILE A 272 -7.92 29.28 -3.86
CA ILE A 272 -7.87 29.11 -2.40
C ILE A 272 -9.10 28.33 -1.91
N ILE A 273 -10.29 28.68 -2.41
CA ILE A 273 -11.54 27.97 -2.09
C ILE A 273 -11.48 26.52 -2.54
N LYS A 274 -10.98 26.26 -3.76
CA LYS A 274 -10.81 24.89 -4.29
C LYS A 274 -9.83 24.09 -3.42
N LEU A 275 -8.72 24.68 -2.99
CA LEU A 275 -7.78 23.99 -2.11
C LEU A 275 -8.45 23.63 -0.78
N ALA A 276 -9.17 24.56 -0.16
CA ALA A 276 -9.87 24.35 1.10
C ALA A 276 -10.97 23.27 0.97
N SER A 277 -11.72 23.26 -0.14
CA SER A 277 -12.76 22.25 -0.36
C SER A 277 -12.18 20.85 -0.55
N VAL A 278 -11.07 20.72 -1.29
CA VAL A 278 -10.38 19.43 -1.47
C VAL A 278 -9.81 18.93 -0.14
N LEU A 279 -9.16 19.80 0.64
CA LEU A 279 -8.56 19.43 1.92
C LEU A 279 -9.61 19.05 2.97
N SER A 280 -10.80 19.65 2.93
CA SER A 280 -11.91 19.26 3.83
C SER A 280 -12.33 17.79 3.70
N GLY A 281 -12.04 17.15 2.57
CA GLY A 281 -12.29 15.73 2.35
C GLY A 281 -11.20 14.78 2.84
N VAL A 282 -9.99 15.30 3.15
CA VAL A 282 -8.84 14.49 3.58
C VAL A 282 -9.12 13.73 4.88
N PRO A 283 -9.72 14.31 5.94
CA PRO A 283 -10.00 13.59 7.18
C PRO A 283 -10.85 12.34 6.97
N LYS A 284 -11.85 12.39 6.09
CA LYS A 284 -12.70 11.24 5.75
C LYS A 284 -11.90 10.12 5.10
N VAL A 285 -10.95 10.45 4.22
CA VAL A 285 -10.07 9.44 3.59
C VAL A 285 -9.08 8.87 4.57
N VAL A 286 -8.51 9.68 5.46
CA VAL A 286 -7.63 9.19 6.52
C VAL A 286 -8.39 8.22 7.43
N GLN A 287 -9.64 8.53 7.78
CA GLN A 287 -10.50 7.60 8.54
C GLN A 287 -10.74 6.30 7.77
N SER A 288 -11.21 6.36 6.53
CA SER A 288 -11.42 5.17 5.70
C SER A 288 -10.13 4.37 5.47
N PHE A 289 -8.98 5.04 5.41
CA PHE A 289 -7.67 4.42 5.34
C PHE A 289 -7.35 3.64 6.62
N GLN A 290 -7.59 4.23 7.80
CA GLN A 290 -7.38 3.54 9.08
C GLN A 290 -8.29 2.32 9.21
N GLU A 291 -9.56 2.46 8.82
CA GLU A 291 -10.51 1.34 8.80
C GLU A 291 -10.04 0.24 7.84
N MET A 292 -9.70 0.58 6.60
CA MET A 292 -9.19 -0.38 5.61
C MET A 292 -7.90 -1.04 6.08
N LYS A 293 -6.99 -0.28 6.69
CA LYS A 293 -5.75 -0.79 7.29
C LYS A 293 -6.07 -1.80 8.39
N CYS A 294 -7.01 -1.50 9.28
CA CYS A 294 -7.45 -2.42 10.34
C CYS A 294 -8.03 -3.71 9.75
N TRP A 295 -8.87 -3.62 8.72
CA TRP A 295 -9.41 -4.78 8.02
C TRP A 295 -8.30 -5.61 7.36
N MET A 296 -7.35 -4.96 6.69
CA MET A 296 -6.22 -5.62 6.05
C MET A 296 -5.30 -6.30 7.06
N LEU A 297 -5.03 -5.68 8.21
CA LEU A 297 -4.22 -6.27 9.27
C LEU A 297 -4.91 -7.48 9.93
N ARG A 298 -6.24 -7.44 10.08
CA ARG A 298 -7.03 -8.57 10.58
C ARG A 298 -7.09 -9.72 9.58
N ALA A 299 -7.15 -9.39 8.30
CA ALA A 299 -7.15 -10.36 7.21
C ALA A 299 -5.73 -10.73 6.72
N ALA A 300 -4.69 -10.24 7.38
CA ALA A 300 -3.30 -10.51 7.04
C ALA A 300 -2.98 -11.95 7.44
N ASP A 301 -3.27 -12.86 6.52
CA ASP A 301 -2.89 -14.26 6.60
C ASP A 301 -1.83 -14.61 5.56
N LEU A 302 -1.32 -15.84 5.61
CA LEU A 302 -0.48 -16.36 4.54
C LEU A 302 -1.24 -16.34 3.21
N GLN A 303 -0.51 -16.37 2.10
CA GLN A 303 -1.14 -16.45 0.78
C GLN A 303 -2.01 -17.72 0.69
N ALA A 304 -3.13 -17.65 -0.04
CA ALA A 304 -4.08 -18.76 -0.15
C ALA A 304 -3.45 -20.08 -0.64
N GLU A 305 -2.42 -20.00 -1.49
CA GLU A 305 -1.68 -21.20 -1.92
C GLU A 305 -0.78 -21.79 -0.81
N GLU A 306 -0.24 -20.94 0.05
CA GLU A 306 0.64 -21.32 1.15
C GLU A 306 -0.16 -21.91 2.30
N THR A 307 -1.30 -21.32 2.66
CA THR A 307 -2.24 -21.86 3.66
C THR A 307 -2.74 -23.24 3.26
N ASP A 308 -3.15 -23.43 2.00
CA ASP A 308 -3.59 -24.73 1.49
C ASP A 308 -2.50 -25.81 1.58
N ARG A 309 -1.24 -25.44 1.29
CA ARG A 309 -0.10 -26.36 1.41
C ARG A 309 0.17 -26.69 2.89
N MET A 310 0.20 -25.67 3.74
CA MET A 310 0.40 -25.81 5.19
C MET A 310 -0.66 -26.72 5.82
N MET A 311 -1.93 -26.52 5.52
CA MET A 311 -3.04 -27.36 6.00
C MET A 311 -2.88 -28.83 5.57
N LYS A 312 -2.53 -29.08 4.30
CA LYS A 312 -2.27 -30.45 3.80
C LYS A 312 -1.10 -31.10 4.54
N TYR A 313 -0.03 -30.34 4.82
CA TYR A 313 1.11 -30.85 5.58
C TYR A 313 0.77 -31.10 7.03
N GLN A 314 0.02 -30.21 7.68
CA GLN A 314 -0.46 -30.38 9.03
C GLN A 314 -1.28 -31.67 9.15
N THR A 315 -2.31 -31.85 8.30
CA THR A 315 -3.13 -33.07 8.31
C THR A 315 -2.29 -34.34 8.07
N MET A 316 -1.28 -34.27 7.19
CA MET A 316 -0.39 -35.40 6.95
C MET A 316 0.47 -35.73 8.18
N LEU A 317 1.04 -34.72 8.83
CA LEU A 317 1.85 -34.87 10.04
C LEU A 317 1.02 -35.36 11.23
N GLU A 318 -0.20 -34.84 11.43
CA GLU A 318 -1.13 -35.28 12.47
C GLU A 318 -1.53 -36.76 12.29
N ARG A 319 -1.75 -37.20 11.04
CA ARG A 319 -2.02 -38.62 10.75
C ARG A 319 -0.81 -39.50 11.04
N ARG A 320 0.39 -39.06 10.66
CA ARG A 320 1.64 -39.79 10.98
C ARG A 320 1.89 -39.85 12.48
N LEU A 321 1.65 -38.75 13.20
CA LEU A 321 1.76 -38.69 14.65
C LEU A 321 0.78 -39.65 15.33
N SER A 322 -0.50 -39.63 14.93
CA SER A 322 -1.53 -40.53 15.45
C SER A 322 -1.20 -42.00 15.22
N SER A 323 -0.77 -42.36 14.00
CA SER A 323 -0.28 -43.72 13.69
C SER A 323 0.90 -44.08 14.59
N ALA A 324 1.82 -43.13 14.77
CA ALA A 324 3.03 -43.41 15.51
C ALA A 324 2.77 -43.67 17.00
N ILE A 325 1.88 -42.88 17.59
CA ILE A 325 1.41 -43.07 18.97
C ILE A 325 0.67 -44.41 19.11
N GLY A 326 -0.21 -44.76 18.15
CA GLY A 326 -0.93 -46.02 18.15
C GLY A 326 -0.01 -47.25 18.18
N GLU A 327 0.98 -47.27 17.29
CA GLU A 327 2.01 -48.32 17.23
C GLU A 327 2.80 -48.43 18.55
N LEU A 328 3.17 -47.31 19.18
CA LEU A 328 3.85 -47.32 20.48
C LEU A 328 2.97 -47.93 21.58
N LEU A 329 1.69 -47.56 21.61
CA LEU A 329 0.73 -48.09 22.58
C LEU A 329 0.48 -49.59 22.38
N GLU A 330 0.47 -50.09 21.14
CA GLU A 330 0.34 -51.52 20.86
C GLU A 330 1.57 -52.30 21.33
N LEU A 331 2.78 -51.83 21.03
CA LEU A 331 4.02 -52.46 21.51
C LEU A 331 4.04 -52.61 23.04
N ARG A 332 3.52 -51.61 23.75
CA ARG A 332 3.36 -51.66 25.21
C ARG A 332 2.33 -52.66 25.69
N LYS A 333 1.22 -52.85 24.97
CA LYS A 333 0.21 -53.86 25.33
C LYS A 333 0.76 -55.28 25.23
N TYR A 334 1.60 -55.55 24.23
CA TYR A 334 2.26 -56.86 24.09
C TYR A 334 3.31 -57.15 25.16
N GLN A 335 3.70 -56.15 25.97
CA GLN A 335 4.57 -56.37 27.13
C GLN A 335 3.81 -56.66 28.43
N ILE A 336 2.53 -56.30 28.53
CA ILE A 336 1.71 -56.50 29.74
C ILE A 336 1.09 -57.91 29.78
N ASN A 337 1.12 -58.63 28.66
CA ASN A 337 0.72 -60.05 28.54
C ASN A 337 1.94 -60.96 28.53
#